data_AF-A0A951KED8-F1
#
_entry.id   AF-A0A951KED8-F1
#
_cell.length_a   1.000
_cell.length_b   1.000
_cell.length_c   1.000
_cell.angle_alpha   90.00
_cell.angle_beta   90.00
_cell.angle_gamma   90.00
#
_symmetry.space_group_name_H-M   'P 1'
#
loop_
_entity.id
_entity.type
_entity.pdbx_description
1 polymer ?
#
loop_
_entity_poly.entity_id
_entity_poly.type
_entity_poly.pdbx_seq_one_letter_code
_entity_poly.pdbx_strand_id
1 'polypeptide(L)'
;MLDVTRSMVPAAFALAAALSAQTSLMPLKEVRAGMRGIGRTIFSGNRIDEFQVEILGVLDNIGPKQSLILARLSGGPLEHTGVMQGMSGSPVYIDGKLVGAVAMAFPFAKDPIAGIRPIEEMLKVEAAAGPGTVQRAALAWGGVPQRISIGDRDLTRVFRKPEPIGSGESRMVDIATPLAFSGFSRATLDAFAPQLRELGLAPAQAIAPGADIAPRMGNPADLKPGSMISVQLMAGDLSVGADGTVTYIDGNHVYAFGHRFLAVGSTALPFARSEVITLLPNVNTSFKLSVAKEWMGVI
;
A
#
# COMPACT_ATOMS: atom_id res chain seq x y z
N MET A 1 -42.55 -25.95 -43.74
CA MET A 1 -42.64 -25.92 -42.26
C MET A 1 -41.25 -26.20 -41.73
N LEU A 2 -40.55 -25.15 -41.28
CA LEU A 2 -39.56 -25.12 -40.18
C LEU A 2 -38.69 -23.85 -40.32
N ASP A 3 -38.94 -22.92 -39.39
CA ASP A 3 -38.30 -21.63 -39.19
C ASP A 3 -36.79 -21.74 -38.94
N VAL A 4 -36.01 -20.94 -39.66
CA VAL A 4 -34.59 -20.67 -39.36
C VAL A 4 -34.45 -19.18 -39.03
N THR A 5 -34.94 -18.77 -37.86
CA THR A 5 -34.68 -17.44 -37.30
C THR A 5 -34.78 -17.50 -35.79
N ARG A 6 -33.63 -17.65 -35.11
CA ARG A 6 -33.33 -17.16 -33.74
C ARG A 6 -32.14 -17.93 -33.17
N SER A 7 -30.94 -17.34 -33.22
CA SER A 7 -29.86 -17.66 -32.25
C SER A 7 -28.63 -16.74 -32.30
N MET A 8 -28.71 -15.54 -32.88
CA MET A 8 -27.56 -14.61 -32.94
C MET A 8 -27.58 -13.47 -31.91
N VAL A 9 -28.50 -13.49 -30.93
CA VAL A 9 -28.65 -12.37 -29.97
C VAL A 9 -27.96 -12.58 -28.60
N PRO A 10 -27.71 -13.79 -28.05
CA PRO A 10 -27.15 -13.88 -26.69
C PRO A 10 -25.61 -13.69 -26.63
N ALA A 11 -24.88 -13.87 -27.74
CA ALA A 11 -23.42 -13.75 -27.73
C ALA A 11 -22.91 -12.29 -27.68
N ALA A 12 -23.65 -11.34 -28.25
CA ALA A 12 -23.24 -9.93 -28.26
C ALA A 12 -23.41 -9.24 -26.89
N PHE A 13 -24.39 -9.66 -26.10
CA PHE A 13 -24.62 -9.12 -24.75
C PHE A 13 -23.59 -9.63 -23.72
N ALA A 14 -23.12 -10.87 -23.86
CA ALA A 14 -22.07 -11.42 -22.99
C ALA A 14 -20.71 -10.76 -23.25
N LEU A 15 -20.44 -10.35 -24.49
CA LEU A 15 -19.19 -9.67 -24.85
C LEU A 15 -19.17 -8.19 -24.42
N ALA A 16 -20.33 -7.51 -24.39
CA ALA A 16 -20.43 -6.13 -23.92
C ALA A 16 -20.28 -6.00 -22.39
N ALA A 17 -20.71 -7.01 -21.61
CA ALA A 17 -20.58 -7.00 -20.16
C ALA A 17 -19.13 -7.20 -19.68
N ALA A 18 -18.27 -7.85 -20.48
CA ALA A 18 -16.86 -8.06 -20.16
C ALA A 18 -15.97 -6.83 -20.41
N LEU A 19 -16.45 -5.80 -21.14
CA LEU A 19 -15.69 -4.58 -21.42
C LEU A 19 -15.82 -3.47 -20.36
N SER A 20 -16.62 -3.66 -19.30
CA SER A 20 -16.92 -2.60 -18.32
C SER A 20 -16.14 -2.69 -17.00
N ALA A 21 -15.09 -3.51 -16.90
CA ALA A 21 -14.35 -3.71 -15.65
C ALA A 21 -13.02 -2.93 -15.55
N GLN A 22 -12.69 -2.08 -16.53
CA GLN A 22 -11.49 -1.25 -16.40
C GLN A 22 -11.81 -0.08 -15.47
N THR A 23 -11.13 -0.04 -14.32
CA THR A 23 -11.29 1.06 -13.35
C THR A 23 -10.94 2.36 -14.06
N SER A 24 -11.91 3.26 -14.19
CA SER A 24 -11.67 4.57 -14.80
C SER A 24 -10.73 5.37 -13.90
N LEU A 25 -9.69 5.95 -14.48
CA LEU A 25 -8.74 6.79 -13.76
C LEU A 25 -9.17 8.26 -13.86
N MET A 26 -8.97 9.02 -12.78
CA MET A 26 -9.10 10.48 -12.79
C MET A 26 -7.72 11.10 -12.96
N PRO A 27 -7.50 11.89 -14.02
CA PRO A 27 -6.24 12.60 -14.19
C PRO A 27 -5.97 13.59 -13.06
N LEU A 28 -4.72 13.72 -12.61
CA LEU A 28 -4.36 14.63 -11.51
C LEU A 28 -4.79 16.08 -11.80
N LYS A 29 -4.66 16.50 -13.06
CA LYS A 29 -5.05 17.84 -13.54
C LYS A 29 -6.54 18.17 -13.34
N GLU A 30 -7.40 17.17 -13.13
CA GLU A 30 -8.84 17.35 -12.88
C GLU A 30 -9.15 17.53 -11.39
N VAL A 31 -8.24 17.11 -10.50
CA VAL A 31 -8.44 17.17 -9.05
C VAL A 31 -8.41 18.62 -8.55
N ARG A 32 -9.42 19.01 -7.76
CA ARG A 32 -9.57 20.35 -7.19
C ARG A 32 -9.96 20.27 -5.71
N ALA A 33 -9.58 21.30 -4.96
CA ALA A 33 -10.03 21.48 -3.58
C ALA A 33 -11.57 21.52 -3.49
N GLY A 34 -12.12 20.98 -2.41
CA GLY A 34 -13.56 20.86 -2.16
C GLY A 34 -14.21 19.64 -2.83
N MET A 35 -13.51 18.93 -3.73
CA MET A 35 -14.03 17.66 -4.27
C MET A 35 -14.18 16.63 -3.16
N ARG A 36 -15.24 15.82 -3.26
CA ARG A 36 -15.55 14.74 -2.32
C ARG A 36 -15.39 13.39 -3.00
N GLY A 37 -14.93 12.41 -2.23
CA GLY A 37 -14.65 11.08 -2.71
C GLY A 37 -14.81 10.02 -1.64
N ILE A 38 -14.55 8.79 -2.06
CA ILE A 38 -14.64 7.59 -1.23
C ILE A 38 -13.28 6.90 -1.23
N GLY A 39 -12.76 6.62 -0.06
CA GLY A 39 -11.61 5.74 0.13
C GLY A 39 -12.05 4.35 0.58
N ARG A 40 -11.25 3.33 0.27
CA ARG A 40 -11.53 1.94 0.67
C ARG A 40 -10.38 1.32 1.45
N THR A 41 -10.69 0.65 2.55
CA THR A 41 -9.70 -0.07 3.36
C THR A 41 -10.39 -1.10 4.24
N ILE A 42 -9.65 -2.05 4.81
CA ILE A 42 -10.19 -2.97 5.82
C ILE A 42 -9.97 -2.41 7.22
N PHE A 43 -11.03 -2.25 8.02
CA PHE A 43 -10.91 -1.91 9.43
C PHE A 43 -11.05 -3.12 10.36
N SER A 44 -11.73 -4.18 9.93
CA SER A 44 -11.90 -5.40 10.72
C SER A 44 -12.15 -6.62 9.85
N GLY A 45 -11.56 -7.75 10.23
CA GLY A 45 -11.59 -9.01 9.49
C GLY A 45 -11.06 -8.83 8.08
N ASN A 46 -11.90 -9.19 7.10
CA ASN A 46 -11.60 -9.13 5.68
C ASN A 46 -12.56 -8.19 4.92
N ARG A 47 -13.40 -7.43 5.63
CA ARG A 47 -14.42 -6.58 5.02
C ARG A 47 -13.80 -5.27 4.58
N ILE A 48 -13.94 -4.94 3.29
CA ILE A 48 -13.57 -3.63 2.78
C ILE A 48 -14.66 -2.64 3.21
N ASP A 49 -14.27 -1.69 4.02
CA ASP A 49 -15.07 -0.57 4.47
C ASP A 49 -14.74 0.68 3.64
N GLU A 50 -15.72 1.57 3.54
CA GLU A 50 -15.58 2.86 2.88
C GLU A 50 -15.38 3.98 3.91
N PHE A 51 -14.52 4.94 3.58
CA PHE A 51 -14.34 6.19 4.32
C PHE A 51 -14.49 7.39 3.39
N GLN A 52 -14.87 8.53 3.95
CA GLN A 52 -15.09 9.76 3.19
C GLN A 52 -13.76 10.48 2.98
N VAL A 53 -13.63 11.12 1.83
CA VAL A 53 -12.46 11.92 1.45
C VAL A 53 -12.92 13.29 1.00
N GLU A 54 -12.32 14.35 1.55
CA GLU A 54 -12.47 15.72 1.09
C GLU A 54 -11.11 16.26 0.64
N ILE A 55 -11.00 16.66 -0.62
CA ILE A 55 -9.76 17.22 -1.17
C ILE A 55 -9.54 18.62 -0.62
N LEU A 56 -8.42 18.82 0.06
CA LEU A 56 -8.02 20.11 0.62
C LEU A 56 -7.19 20.92 -0.39
N GLY A 57 -6.44 20.24 -1.27
CA GLY A 57 -5.63 20.88 -2.30
C GLY A 57 -4.68 19.90 -2.98
N VAL A 58 -3.93 20.41 -3.96
CA VAL A 58 -2.87 19.67 -4.65
C VAL A 58 -1.56 20.42 -4.43
N LEU A 59 -0.55 19.70 -3.93
CA LEU A 59 0.82 20.19 -3.80
C LEU A 59 1.61 19.73 -5.00
N ASP A 60 2.03 20.67 -5.84
CA ASP A 60 2.89 20.40 -6.98
C ASP A 60 4.36 20.57 -6.64
N ASN A 61 5.23 19.85 -7.36
CA ASN A 61 6.69 19.95 -7.26
C ASN A 61 7.24 19.64 -5.86
N ILE A 62 6.63 18.70 -5.15
CA ILE A 62 7.17 18.14 -3.90
C ILE A 62 8.45 17.32 -4.11
N GLY A 63 8.75 17.03 -5.38
CA GLY A 63 9.95 16.38 -5.90
C GLY A 63 9.92 16.44 -7.43
N PRO A 64 10.97 15.96 -8.13
CA PRO A 64 11.00 15.96 -9.59
C PRO A 64 9.82 15.19 -10.19
N LYS A 65 8.91 15.91 -10.84
CA LYS A 65 7.66 15.37 -11.44
C LYS A 65 6.77 14.62 -10.44
N GLN A 66 6.79 15.04 -9.17
CA GLN A 66 5.96 14.49 -8.11
C GLN A 66 5.01 15.56 -7.58
N SER A 67 3.76 15.17 -7.44
CA SER A 67 2.69 15.94 -6.81
C SER A 67 2.04 15.10 -5.71
N LEU A 68 1.33 15.75 -4.81
CA LEU A 68 0.60 15.10 -3.73
C LEU A 68 -0.76 15.76 -3.55
N ILE A 69 -1.79 14.94 -3.42
CA ILE A 69 -3.14 15.44 -3.15
C ILE A 69 -3.32 15.45 -1.63
N LEU A 70 -3.63 16.60 -1.04
CA LEU A 70 -3.99 16.69 0.37
C LEU A 70 -5.48 16.43 0.53
N ALA A 71 -5.83 15.57 1.48
CA ALA A 71 -7.23 15.30 1.79
C ALA A 71 -7.47 15.13 3.28
N ARG A 72 -8.66 15.54 3.72
CA ARG A 72 -9.23 15.19 5.02
C ARG A 72 -10.01 13.90 4.88
N LEU A 73 -9.76 12.95 5.78
CA LEU A 73 -10.43 11.67 5.82
C LEU A 73 -11.43 11.65 6.98
N SER A 74 -12.58 11.00 6.80
CA SER A 74 -13.57 10.84 7.87
C SER A 74 -14.44 9.59 7.69
N GLY A 75 -15.22 9.26 8.71
CA GLY A 75 -16.01 8.03 8.75
C GLY A 75 -15.24 6.82 9.31
N GLY A 76 -15.98 5.77 9.64
CA GLY A 76 -15.43 4.61 10.34
C GLY A 76 -14.73 5.01 11.65
N PRO A 77 -13.57 4.43 11.97
CA PRO A 77 -12.83 4.70 13.20
C PRO A 77 -11.91 5.93 13.13
N LEU A 78 -11.87 6.64 11.99
CA LEU A 78 -10.83 7.64 11.71
C LEU A 78 -10.87 8.86 12.63
N GLU A 79 -12.03 9.19 13.20
CA GLU A 79 -12.14 10.25 14.21
C GLU A 79 -11.27 9.98 15.45
N HIS A 80 -11.07 8.70 15.81
CA HIS A 80 -10.28 8.32 16.97
C HIS A 80 -8.88 7.83 16.60
N THR A 81 -8.70 7.22 15.42
CA THR A 81 -7.41 6.66 15.02
C THR A 81 -6.53 7.65 14.28
N GLY A 82 -7.11 8.67 13.65
CA GLY A 82 -6.44 9.43 12.60
C GLY A 82 -6.08 8.54 11.40
N VAL A 83 -5.12 8.98 10.60
CA VAL A 83 -4.51 8.16 9.55
C VAL A 83 -3.57 7.14 10.22
N MET A 84 -3.84 5.85 10.05
CA MET A 84 -3.14 4.78 10.78
C MET A 84 -2.21 3.95 9.89
N GLN A 85 -1.23 3.31 10.50
CA GLN A 85 -0.35 2.38 9.80
C GLN A 85 -1.14 1.18 9.27
N GLY A 86 -0.79 0.72 8.07
CA GLY A 86 -1.53 -0.28 7.32
C GLY A 86 -2.68 0.27 6.45
N MET A 87 -3.01 1.57 6.54
CA MET A 87 -3.86 2.24 5.55
C MET A 87 -3.11 2.66 4.29
N SER A 88 -1.78 2.63 4.29
CA SER A 88 -1.03 3.03 3.10
C SER A 88 -1.37 2.10 1.93
N GLY A 89 -1.64 2.71 0.77
CA GLY A 89 -2.19 2.04 -0.39
C GLY A 89 -3.72 2.03 -0.47
N SER A 90 -4.47 2.55 0.52
CA SER A 90 -5.94 2.61 0.44
C SER A 90 -6.37 3.44 -0.77
N PRO A 91 -7.11 2.87 -1.74
CA PRO A 91 -7.48 3.58 -2.95
C PRO A 91 -8.54 4.63 -2.66
N VAL A 92 -8.42 5.77 -3.34
CA VAL A 92 -9.31 6.92 -3.24
C VAL A 92 -9.96 7.18 -4.59
N TYR A 93 -11.29 7.29 -4.58
CA TYR A 93 -12.12 7.50 -5.75
C TYR A 93 -12.88 8.82 -5.66
N ILE A 94 -12.99 9.54 -6.78
CA ILE A 94 -13.88 10.71 -6.94
C ILE A 94 -14.75 10.42 -8.15
N ASP A 95 -16.06 10.56 -8.01
CA ASP A 95 -17.05 10.22 -9.06
C ASP A 95 -16.85 8.80 -9.65
N GLY A 96 -16.49 7.84 -8.79
CA GLY A 96 -16.22 6.46 -9.18
C GLY A 96 -14.90 6.22 -9.92
N LYS A 97 -14.11 7.29 -10.16
CA LYS A 97 -12.80 7.20 -10.82
C LYS A 97 -11.67 7.14 -9.79
N LEU A 98 -10.70 6.25 -9.99
CA LEU A 98 -9.53 6.13 -9.12
C LEU A 98 -8.61 7.33 -9.29
N VAL A 99 -8.34 8.04 -8.20
CA VAL A 99 -7.49 9.24 -8.18
C VAL A 99 -6.09 8.92 -7.66
N GLY A 100 -5.98 8.02 -6.69
CA GLY A 100 -4.73 7.74 -6.04
C GLY A 100 -4.85 6.83 -4.81
N ALA A 101 -3.78 6.79 -4.02
CA ALA A 101 -3.68 6.00 -2.81
C ALA A 101 -3.28 6.85 -1.60
N VAL A 102 -3.89 6.61 -0.45
CA VAL A 102 -3.40 7.15 0.84
C VAL A 102 -1.97 6.67 1.05
N ALA A 103 -1.03 7.59 1.27
CA ALA A 103 0.40 7.28 1.28
C ALA A 103 1.14 7.92 2.46
N MET A 104 0.74 9.14 2.82
CA MET A 104 1.46 9.97 3.78
C MET A 104 0.52 10.55 4.82
N ALA A 105 1.08 10.95 5.96
CA ALA A 105 0.34 11.58 7.05
C ALA A 105 1.19 12.65 7.74
N PHE A 106 0.51 13.55 8.45
CA PHE A 106 1.16 14.48 9.37
C PHE A 106 1.28 13.82 10.75
N PRO A 107 2.51 13.61 11.27
CA PRO A 107 2.69 13.11 12.63
C PRO A 107 2.00 14.02 13.65
N PHE A 108 1.33 13.42 14.65
CA PHE A 108 0.64 14.14 15.73
C PHE A 108 -0.49 15.09 15.29
N ALA A 109 -0.95 14.99 14.04
CA ALA A 109 -2.12 15.75 13.60
C ALA A 109 -3.37 15.31 14.38
N LYS A 110 -4.13 16.29 14.86
CA LYS A 110 -5.42 16.05 15.54
C LYS A 110 -6.50 15.62 14.55
N ASP A 111 -6.43 16.14 13.34
CA ASP A 111 -7.36 15.83 12.27
C ASP A 111 -6.79 14.72 11.37
N PRO A 112 -7.62 13.81 10.83
CA PRO A 112 -7.17 12.78 9.90
C PRO A 112 -6.85 13.38 8.51
N ILE A 113 -5.70 14.04 8.38
CA ILE A 113 -5.24 14.62 7.12
C ILE A 113 -4.18 13.70 6.52
N ALA A 114 -4.41 13.29 5.27
CA ALA A 114 -3.54 12.40 4.52
C ALA A 114 -2.98 13.08 3.26
N GLY A 115 -1.78 12.67 2.90
CA GLY A 115 -1.26 12.81 1.55
C GLY A 115 -1.65 11.60 0.71
N ILE A 116 -2.31 11.86 -0.41
CA ILE A 116 -2.70 10.87 -1.41
C ILE A 116 -1.73 10.97 -2.58
N ARG A 117 -1.07 9.85 -2.87
CA ARG A 117 -0.22 9.68 -4.05
C ARG A 117 -1.12 9.55 -5.29
N PRO A 118 -0.95 10.39 -6.33
CA PRO A 118 -1.73 10.26 -7.55
C PRO A 118 -1.51 8.90 -8.24
N ILE A 119 -2.58 8.30 -8.77
CA ILE A 119 -2.51 6.98 -9.42
C ILE A 119 -1.57 6.98 -10.62
N GLU A 120 -1.53 8.09 -11.36
CA GLU A 120 -0.63 8.29 -12.50
C GLU A 120 0.85 8.12 -12.12
N GLU A 121 1.23 8.46 -10.88
CA GLU A 121 2.60 8.27 -10.40
C GLU A 121 2.90 6.82 -10.08
N MET A 122 1.92 6.09 -9.52
CA MET A 122 2.08 4.67 -9.19
C MET A 122 2.24 3.83 -10.47
N LEU A 123 1.45 4.14 -11.50
CA LEU A 123 1.49 3.44 -12.80
C LEU A 123 2.79 3.70 -13.59
N LYS A 124 3.42 4.87 -13.42
CA LYS A 124 4.71 5.16 -14.09
C LYS A 124 5.85 4.23 -13.66
N VAL A 125 5.77 3.63 -12.47
CA VAL A 125 6.81 2.71 -11.97
C VAL A 125 6.92 1.47 -12.85
N GLU A 126 5.78 0.95 -13.33
CA GLU A 126 5.75 -0.22 -14.22
C GLU A 126 6.37 0.11 -15.59
N ALA A 127 6.01 1.25 -16.18
CA ALA A 127 6.52 1.68 -17.47
C ALA A 127 8.06 1.80 -17.49
N ALA A 128 8.67 2.06 -16.32
CA ALA A 128 10.12 2.12 -16.17
C ALA A 128 10.78 0.75 -15.89
N ALA A 129 10.04 -0.26 -15.44
CA ALA A 129 10.57 -1.55 -15.00
C ALA A 129 10.67 -2.62 -16.11
N GLY A 130 9.77 -2.59 -17.11
CA GLY A 130 9.75 -3.54 -18.23
C GLY A 130 9.41 -4.99 -17.81
N PRO A 131 8.74 -5.80 -18.65
CA PRO A 131 8.40 -7.18 -18.29
C PRO A 131 9.66 -8.06 -18.16
N GLY A 132 9.86 -8.68 -17.00
CA GLY A 132 10.83 -9.77 -16.82
C GLY A 132 12.29 -9.38 -16.55
N THR A 133 12.61 -8.09 -16.46
CA THR A 133 13.96 -7.65 -16.06
C THR A 133 13.99 -7.32 -14.57
N VAL A 134 14.47 -8.27 -13.76
CA VAL A 134 15.06 -7.97 -12.44
C VAL A 134 16.40 -7.28 -12.71
N GLN A 135 16.35 -6.07 -13.27
CA GLN A 135 17.54 -5.24 -13.40
C GLN A 135 17.91 -4.83 -11.97
N ARG A 136 19.16 -5.05 -11.56
CA ARG A 136 19.70 -4.49 -10.31
C ARG A 136 19.56 -2.97 -10.40
N ALA A 137 18.43 -2.45 -9.92
CA ALA A 137 17.99 -1.07 -10.10
C ALA A 137 18.67 -0.16 -9.08
N ALA A 138 19.98 -0.34 -8.90
CA ALA A 138 20.82 0.71 -8.34
C ALA A 138 20.70 1.99 -9.19
N LEU A 139 20.51 1.87 -10.51
CA LEU A 139 20.67 3.01 -11.43
C LEU A 139 19.41 3.87 -11.64
N ALA A 140 18.18 3.34 -11.48
CA ALA A 140 16.96 4.08 -11.87
C ALA A 140 16.63 5.28 -10.95
N TRP A 141 17.23 5.34 -9.76
CA TRP A 141 17.05 6.44 -8.79
C TRP A 141 18.38 7.05 -8.33
N GLY A 142 19.48 6.88 -9.08
CA GLY A 142 20.80 7.45 -8.75
C GLY A 142 21.50 6.78 -7.56
N GLY A 143 21.33 5.47 -7.36
CA GLY A 143 21.93 4.72 -6.26
C GLY A 143 23.25 4.08 -6.66
N VAL A 144 24.25 4.21 -5.79
CA VAL A 144 25.47 3.40 -5.91
C VAL A 144 25.14 1.99 -5.41
N PRO A 145 25.42 0.90 -6.16
CA PRO A 145 25.24 -0.44 -5.65
C PRO A 145 26.13 -0.65 -4.43
N GLN A 146 25.54 -0.67 -3.24
CA GLN A 146 26.23 -0.96 -1.99
C GLN A 146 26.44 -2.48 -1.88
N ARG A 147 27.67 -2.90 -1.59
CA ARG A 147 27.98 -4.31 -1.29
C ARG A 147 27.53 -4.58 0.14
N ILE A 148 26.53 -5.45 0.29
CA ILE A 148 26.08 -5.93 1.59
C ILE A 148 26.97 -7.11 1.98
N SER A 149 27.52 -7.09 3.18
CA SER A 149 28.29 -8.21 3.74
C SER A 149 27.50 -8.90 4.84
N ILE A 150 27.62 -10.23 4.91
CA ILE A 150 27.10 -11.00 6.05
C ILE A 150 27.85 -10.52 7.30
N GLY A 151 27.13 -9.86 8.21
CA GLY A 151 27.70 -9.22 9.40
C GLY A 151 27.53 -7.71 9.45
N ASP A 152 27.06 -7.06 8.37
CA ASP A 152 26.68 -5.65 8.41
C ASP A 152 25.54 -5.44 9.41
N ARG A 153 25.74 -4.51 10.36
CA ARG A 153 24.77 -4.18 11.42
C ARG A 153 24.08 -2.84 11.21
N ASP A 154 24.44 -2.13 10.15
CA ASP A 154 23.88 -0.82 9.80
C ASP A 154 23.07 -0.92 8.51
N LEU A 155 21.77 -1.11 8.67
CA LEU A 155 20.80 -1.21 7.57
C LEU A 155 20.63 0.13 6.84
N THR A 156 20.93 1.24 7.50
CA THR A 156 20.73 2.59 6.93
C THR A 156 21.74 2.94 5.84
N ARG A 157 22.83 2.16 5.73
CA ARG A 157 23.79 2.25 4.61
C ARG A 157 23.31 1.55 3.35
N VAL A 158 22.42 0.58 3.52
CA VAL A 158 21.93 -0.29 2.44
C VAL A 158 20.63 0.25 1.86
N PHE A 159 19.71 0.63 2.75
CA PHE A 159 18.40 1.13 2.38
C PHE A 159 18.36 2.65 2.47
N ARG A 160 17.63 3.27 1.53
CA ARG A 160 17.45 4.73 1.55
C ARG A 160 16.42 5.12 2.60
N LYS A 161 16.75 6.12 3.39
CA LYS A 161 15.81 6.76 4.31
C LYS A 161 14.72 7.48 3.51
N PRO A 162 13.44 7.37 3.89
CA PRO A 162 12.39 8.21 3.33
C PRO A 162 12.68 9.68 3.60
N GLU A 163 12.45 10.53 2.60
CA GLU A 163 12.60 11.98 2.75
C GLU A 163 11.23 12.60 3.05
N PRO A 164 11.09 13.37 4.15
CA PRO A 164 9.85 14.07 4.43
C PRO A 164 9.61 15.18 3.41
N ILE A 165 8.34 15.50 3.16
CA ILE A 165 7.96 16.70 2.41
C ILE A 165 7.81 17.86 3.38
N GLY A 166 8.50 18.97 3.09
CA GLY A 166 8.52 20.14 3.95
C GLY A 166 9.51 20.01 5.12
N SER A 167 9.47 20.97 6.04
CA SER A 167 10.42 21.06 7.17
C SER A 167 9.72 21.39 8.48
N GLY A 168 10.34 21.02 9.61
CA GLY A 168 9.82 21.35 10.94
C GLY A 168 8.51 20.64 11.26
N GLU A 169 7.58 21.35 11.89
CA GLU A 169 6.31 20.80 12.40
C GLU A 169 5.28 20.53 11.29
N SER A 170 5.40 21.21 10.14
CA SER A 170 4.53 20.99 8.97
C SER A 170 5.06 19.92 8.02
N ARG A 171 6.02 19.10 8.46
CA ARG A 171 6.58 18.04 7.63
C ARG A 171 5.58 16.89 7.50
N MET A 172 5.43 16.40 6.28
CA MET A 172 4.68 15.19 6.01
C MET A 172 5.65 14.02 5.82
N VAL A 173 5.28 12.86 6.36
CA VAL A 173 6.06 11.62 6.24
C VAL A 173 5.22 10.53 5.62
N ASP A 174 5.88 9.57 4.97
CA ASP A 174 5.25 8.30 4.59
C ASP A 174 4.60 7.66 5.83
N ILE A 175 3.42 7.09 5.64
CA ILE A 175 2.78 6.28 6.68
C ILE A 175 3.72 5.12 6.96
N ALA A 176 4.27 5.07 8.18
CA ALA A 176 5.24 4.05 8.52
C ALA A 176 4.67 2.65 8.26
N THR A 177 5.44 1.82 7.57
CA THR A 177 5.00 0.46 7.22
C THR A 177 5.13 -0.44 8.45
N PRO A 178 4.03 -1.02 8.97
CA PRO A 178 4.12 -1.99 10.06
C PRO A 178 4.98 -3.17 9.63
N LEU A 179 5.94 -3.54 10.48
CA LEU A 179 6.68 -4.79 10.36
C LEU A 179 6.33 -5.70 11.52
N ALA A 180 5.60 -6.78 11.23
CA ALA A 180 5.26 -7.80 12.20
C ALA A 180 6.41 -8.82 12.31
N PHE A 181 7.09 -8.83 13.46
CA PHE A 181 8.18 -9.77 13.75
C PHE A 181 7.69 -10.93 14.61
N SER A 182 7.95 -12.18 14.18
CA SER A 182 7.67 -13.37 14.99
C SER A 182 8.86 -14.31 15.06
N GLY A 183 9.02 -15.00 16.19
CA GLY A 183 10.17 -15.86 16.50
C GLY A 183 11.45 -15.14 16.97
N PHE A 184 11.45 -13.81 16.98
CA PHE A 184 12.62 -13.00 17.41
C PHE A 184 12.64 -12.73 18.91
N SER A 185 13.86 -12.66 19.47
CA SER A 185 14.06 -12.17 20.84
C SER A 185 13.78 -10.66 20.93
N ARG A 186 13.28 -10.19 22.09
CA ARG A 186 13.10 -8.75 22.32
C ARG A 186 14.39 -7.97 22.18
N ALA A 187 15.51 -8.51 22.68
CA ALA A 187 16.82 -7.88 22.55
C ALA A 187 17.23 -7.65 21.09
N THR A 188 16.89 -8.59 20.19
CA THR A 188 17.13 -8.42 18.74
C THR A 188 16.26 -7.29 18.18
N LEU A 189 14.97 -7.25 18.53
CA LEU A 189 14.08 -6.19 18.06
C LEU A 189 14.55 -4.83 18.56
N ASP A 190 14.87 -4.70 19.84
CA ASP A 190 15.32 -3.45 20.44
C ASP A 190 16.63 -2.95 19.83
N ALA A 191 17.54 -3.87 19.46
CA ALA A 191 18.80 -3.51 18.83
C ALA A 191 18.65 -2.92 17.42
N PHE A 192 17.67 -3.39 16.63
CA PHE A 192 17.48 -2.96 15.24
C PHE A 192 16.32 -1.96 15.07
N ALA A 193 15.43 -1.84 16.04
CA ALA A 193 14.25 -0.97 15.95
C ALA A 193 14.57 0.50 15.65
N PRO A 194 15.63 1.12 16.21
CA PRO A 194 15.99 2.49 15.86
C PRO A 194 16.27 2.66 14.35
N GLN A 195 17.06 1.76 13.77
CA GLN A 195 17.40 1.82 12.35
C GLN A 195 16.19 1.56 11.46
N LEU A 196 15.34 0.59 11.82
CA LEU A 196 14.11 0.31 11.07
C LEU A 196 13.17 1.53 11.08
N ARG A 197 13.04 2.21 12.22
CA ARG A 197 12.25 3.45 12.32
C ARG A 197 12.81 4.58 11.46
N GLU A 198 14.14 4.72 11.39
CA GLU A 198 14.78 5.67 10.46
C GLU A 198 14.52 5.36 8.98
N LEU A 199 14.23 4.09 8.67
CA LEU A 199 13.86 3.64 7.33
C LEU A 199 12.35 3.76 7.05
N GLY A 200 11.56 4.35 7.96
CA GLY A 200 10.10 4.45 7.83
C GLY A 200 9.35 3.15 8.12
N LEU A 201 10.01 2.20 8.79
CA LEU A 201 9.44 0.91 9.15
C LEU A 201 9.09 0.92 10.64
N ALA A 202 7.92 0.41 11.00
CA ALA A 202 7.43 0.35 12.37
C ALA A 202 7.51 -1.11 12.88
N PRO A 203 8.65 -1.54 13.46
CA PRO A 203 8.77 -2.87 14.00
C PRO A 203 7.86 -3.05 15.21
N ALA A 204 7.03 -4.07 15.15
CA ALA A 204 6.21 -4.53 16.25
C ALA A 204 6.45 -6.04 16.45
N GLN A 205 6.54 -6.47 17.70
CA GLN A 205 6.51 -7.89 18.01
C GLN A 205 5.09 -8.40 17.71
N ALA A 206 4.98 -9.34 16.77
CA ALA A 206 3.72 -10.00 16.48
C ALA A 206 3.24 -10.73 17.74
N ILE A 207 1.95 -10.58 18.06
CA ILE A 207 1.34 -11.22 19.22
C ILE A 207 1.16 -12.73 18.96
N ALA A 208 1.06 -13.14 17.70
CA ALA A 208 0.97 -14.54 17.28
C ALA A 208 2.35 -15.11 16.88
N PRO A 209 2.67 -16.35 17.32
CA PRO A 209 3.87 -17.06 16.89
C PRO A 209 3.71 -17.54 15.44
N GLY A 210 4.58 -17.05 14.55
CA GLY A 210 4.59 -17.34 13.12
C GLY A 210 3.31 -16.88 12.40
N ALA A 211 3.44 -16.21 11.26
CA ALA A 211 2.35 -16.28 10.31
C ALA A 211 2.34 -17.73 9.80
N ASP A 212 1.46 -18.59 10.32
CA ASP A 212 1.16 -19.90 9.73
C ASP A 212 0.38 -19.66 8.43
N ILE A 213 1.12 -19.15 7.43
CA ILE A 213 0.58 -18.85 6.11
C ILE A 213 0.33 -20.20 5.46
N ALA A 214 -0.93 -20.44 5.08
CA ALA A 214 -1.32 -21.69 4.46
C ALA A 214 -0.36 -22.02 3.29
N PRO A 215 0.17 -23.25 3.18
CA PRO A 215 1.19 -23.64 2.20
C PRO A 215 0.59 -23.83 0.79
N ARG A 216 -0.37 -22.99 0.42
CA ARG A 216 -1.07 -23.00 -0.86
C ARG A 216 -1.32 -21.57 -1.31
N MET A 217 -1.48 -21.42 -2.62
CA MET A 217 -1.98 -20.17 -3.19
C MET A 217 -3.44 -19.96 -2.76
N GLY A 218 -3.77 -18.72 -2.45
CA GLY A 218 -5.14 -18.24 -2.29
C GLY A 218 -5.85 -18.06 -3.61
N ASN A 219 -7.13 -17.73 -3.54
CA ASN A 219 -7.92 -17.41 -4.72
C ASN A 219 -7.71 -15.93 -5.08
N PRO A 220 -7.19 -15.59 -6.28
CA PRO A 220 -7.00 -14.19 -6.70
C PRO A 220 -8.27 -13.33 -6.60
N ALA A 221 -9.47 -13.93 -6.71
CA ALA A 221 -10.74 -13.21 -6.59
C ALA A 221 -11.01 -12.64 -5.18
N ASP A 222 -10.30 -13.12 -4.16
CA ASP A 222 -10.38 -12.62 -2.79
C ASP A 222 -9.55 -11.33 -2.59
N LEU A 223 -8.70 -10.99 -3.56
CA LEU A 223 -7.91 -9.77 -3.57
C LEU A 223 -8.61 -8.68 -4.38
N LYS A 224 -8.86 -7.53 -3.77
CA LYS A 224 -9.56 -6.40 -4.38
C LYS A 224 -8.89 -5.09 -3.95
N PRO A 225 -9.07 -3.98 -4.70
CA PRO A 225 -8.72 -2.65 -4.22
C PRO A 225 -9.34 -2.39 -2.82
N GLY A 226 -8.49 -2.06 -1.85
CA GLY A 226 -8.84 -1.92 -0.43
C GLY A 226 -8.51 -3.14 0.43
N SER A 227 -8.21 -4.31 -0.16
CA SER A 227 -7.78 -5.51 0.58
C SER A 227 -6.45 -5.28 1.28
N MET A 228 -6.27 -5.88 2.45
CA MET A 228 -5.01 -5.84 3.18
C MET A 228 -4.10 -6.99 2.73
N ILE A 229 -2.81 -6.68 2.58
CA ILE A 229 -1.77 -7.65 2.24
C ILE A 229 -0.60 -7.53 3.20
N SER A 230 0.20 -8.59 3.26
CA SER A 230 1.46 -8.63 3.99
C SER A 230 2.57 -9.13 3.07
N VAL A 231 3.52 -8.26 2.73
CA VAL A 231 4.72 -8.59 1.95
C VAL A 231 5.71 -9.29 2.88
N GLN A 232 6.07 -10.53 2.57
CA GLN A 232 6.90 -11.35 3.42
C GLN A 232 8.38 -11.13 3.08
N LEU A 233 9.11 -10.50 4.01
CA LEU A 233 10.57 -10.36 3.94
C LEU A 233 11.28 -11.60 4.46
N MET A 234 10.61 -12.34 5.36
CA MET A 234 11.08 -13.59 5.93
C MET A 234 9.87 -14.45 6.33
N ALA A 235 9.93 -15.76 6.06
CA ALA A 235 8.90 -16.72 6.43
C ALA A 235 9.54 -18.05 6.88
N GLY A 236 8.88 -18.75 7.80
CA GLY A 236 9.37 -19.98 8.44
C GLY A 236 9.36 -19.85 9.97
N ASP A 237 10.34 -20.45 10.63
CA ASP A 237 10.50 -20.41 12.10
C ASP A 237 10.65 -18.97 12.64
N LEU A 238 11.22 -18.09 11.81
CA LEU A 238 11.22 -16.65 11.98
C LEU A 238 10.39 -16.03 10.86
N SER A 239 9.60 -15.01 11.17
CA SER A 239 8.81 -14.30 10.16
C SER A 239 8.89 -12.79 10.31
N VAL A 240 8.95 -12.10 9.18
CA VAL A 240 8.89 -10.64 9.08
C VAL A 240 7.97 -10.28 7.92
N GLY A 241 6.77 -9.80 8.26
CA GLY A 241 5.76 -9.35 7.30
C GLY A 241 5.59 -7.83 7.33
N ALA A 242 5.48 -7.21 6.16
CA ALA A 242 5.23 -5.79 5.99
C ALA A 242 3.81 -5.56 5.49
N ASP A 243 3.02 -4.82 6.27
CA ASP A 243 1.58 -4.76 6.06
C ASP A 243 1.13 -3.49 5.34
N GLY A 244 0.24 -3.64 4.35
CA GLY A 244 -0.28 -2.53 3.56
C GLY A 244 -1.62 -2.84 2.92
N THR A 245 -2.15 -1.88 2.16
CA THR A 245 -3.41 -2.01 1.44
C THR A 245 -3.18 -2.04 -0.07
N VAL A 246 -3.94 -2.88 -0.78
CA VAL A 246 -3.98 -2.92 -2.25
C VAL A 246 -4.69 -1.68 -2.77
N THR A 247 -4.03 -0.93 -3.63
CA THR A 247 -4.59 0.24 -4.32
C THR A 247 -5.36 -0.17 -5.57
N TYR A 248 -4.72 -0.93 -6.45
CA TYR A 248 -5.22 -1.18 -7.78
C TYR A 248 -4.71 -2.53 -8.28
N ILE A 249 -5.52 -3.19 -9.11
CA ILE A 249 -5.18 -4.46 -9.75
C ILE A 249 -5.41 -4.27 -11.25
N ASP A 250 -4.36 -4.44 -12.04
CA ASP A 250 -4.40 -4.36 -13.51
C ASP A 250 -3.94 -5.69 -14.12
N GLY A 251 -4.89 -6.52 -14.51
CA GLY A 251 -4.62 -7.90 -14.92
C GLY A 251 -3.89 -8.66 -13.81
N ASN A 252 -2.61 -8.96 -14.04
CA ASN A 252 -1.74 -9.70 -13.11
C ASN A 252 -0.83 -8.78 -12.26
N HIS A 253 -0.94 -7.45 -12.40
CA HIS A 253 -0.17 -6.49 -11.64
C HIS A 253 -0.97 -5.97 -10.45
N VAL A 254 -0.34 -5.97 -9.27
CA VAL A 254 -0.93 -5.48 -8.02
C VAL A 254 -0.14 -4.26 -7.56
N TYR A 255 -0.81 -3.15 -7.32
CA TYR A 255 -0.21 -1.94 -6.75
C TYR A 255 -0.67 -1.77 -5.31
N ALA A 256 0.25 -1.48 -4.38
CA ALA A 256 -0.03 -1.35 -2.95
C ALA A 256 0.88 -0.30 -2.27
N PHE A 257 0.65 -0.03 -0.99
CA PHE A 257 1.40 0.88 -0.09
C PHE A 257 1.35 2.38 -0.45
N GLY A 258 1.16 2.78 -1.70
CA GLY A 258 1.01 4.21 -2.08
C GLY A 258 2.27 5.09 -1.89
N HIS A 259 3.26 4.61 -1.15
CA HIS A 259 4.58 5.22 -0.95
C HIS A 259 5.69 4.19 -1.23
N ARG A 260 6.95 4.63 -1.11
CA ARG A 260 8.11 3.76 -1.30
C ARG A 260 8.15 2.74 -0.16
N PHE A 261 8.30 1.46 -0.50
CA PHE A 261 8.54 0.43 0.51
C PHE A 261 10.03 0.33 0.85
N LEU A 262 10.81 -0.51 0.15
CA LEU A 262 12.26 -0.65 0.40
C LEU A 262 13.15 0.19 -0.52
N ALA A 263 12.58 0.77 -1.59
CA ALA A 263 13.32 1.56 -2.57
C ALA A 263 14.51 0.84 -3.22
N VAL A 264 14.49 -0.49 -3.28
CA VAL A 264 15.52 -1.35 -3.87
C VAL A 264 15.37 -1.56 -5.38
N GLY A 265 14.36 -0.89 -5.98
CA GLY A 265 14.02 -1.00 -7.39
C GLY A 265 13.23 -2.26 -7.71
N SER A 266 13.37 -2.80 -8.93
CA SER A 266 12.62 -3.97 -9.40
C SER A 266 13.03 -5.23 -8.62
N THR A 267 12.08 -5.80 -7.88
CA THR A 267 12.21 -7.02 -7.09
C THR A 267 10.91 -7.79 -7.17
N ALA A 268 10.97 -9.13 -7.01
CA ALA A 268 9.78 -9.95 -6.81
C ALA A 268 9.75 -10.38 -5.34
N LEU A 269 8.84 -9.79 -4.55
CA LEU A 269 8.70 -10.14 -3.13
C LEU A 269 7.42 -10.96 -2.93
N PRO A 270 7.49 -12.12 -2.24
CA PRO A 270 6.30 -12.90 -1.97
C PRO A 270 5.37 -12.13 -1.04
N PHE A 271 4.07 -12.19 -1.29
CA PHE A 271 3.07 -11.59 -0.43
C PHE A 271 1.90 -12.51 -0.17
N ALA A 272 1.25 -12.29 0.97
CA ALA A 272 0.08 -13.01 1.41
C ALA A 272 -1.10 -12.04 1.59
N ARG A 273 -2.32 -12.55 1.48
CA ARG A 273 -3.51 -11.83 1.94
C ARG A 273 -3.42 -11.70 3.46
N SER A 274 -3.77 -10.54 3.99
CA SER A 274 -3.79 -10.29 5.44
C SER A 274 -5.20 -9.98 5.94
N GLU A 275 -5.48 -10.41 7.15
CA GLU A 275 -6.74 -10.16 7.86
C GLU A 275 -6.49 -9.22 9.04
N VAL A 276 -7.34 -8.19 9.19
CA VAL A 276 -7.28 -7.28 10.33
C VAL A 276 -7.97 -7.91 11.53
N ILE A 277 -7.22 -8.25 12.57
CA ILE A 277 -7.78 -8.75 13.81
C ILE A 277 -8.47 -7.63 14.58
N THR A 278 -7.75 -6.51 14.76
CA THR A 278 -8.27 -5.32 15.45
C THR A 278 -7.47 -4.08 15.10
N LEU A 279 -8.00 -2.92 15.47
CA LEU A 279 -7.31 -1.64 15.41
C LEU A 279 -6.80 -1.28 16.80
N LEU A 280 -5.62 -0.68 16.86
CA LEU A 280 -5.05 -0.14 18.10
C LEU A 280 -4.91 1.38 17.95
N PRO A 281 -5.90 2.16 18.44
CA PRO A 281 -5.76 3.60 18.58
C PRO A 281 -4.59 3.93 19.50
N ASN A 282 -3.72 4.85 19.09
CA ASN A 282 -2.50 5.18 19.82
C ASN A 282 -2.20 6.68 19.71
N VAL A 283 -1.76 7.29 20.82
CA VAL A 283 -1.45 8.71 20.91
C VAL A 283 -0.27 9.15 20.03
N ASN A 284 0.62 8.22 19.69
CA ASN A 284 1.74 8.46 18.80
C ASN A 284 1.35 8.14 17.36
N THR A 285 0.98 6.88 17.08
CA THR A 285 0.51 6.46 15.76
C THR A 285 -0.35 5.22 15.87
N SER A 286 -1.63 5.33 15.53
CA SER A 286 -2.55 4.19 15.47
C SER A 286 -2.13 3.19 14.39
N PHE A 287 -2.47 1.91 14.55
CA PHE A 287 -2.12 0.87 13.59
C PHE A 287 -3.12 -0.29 13.57
N LYS A 288 -3.12 -1.04 12.46
CA LYS A 288 -3.85 -2.30 12.32
C LYS A 288 -3.03 -3.45 12.90
N LEU A 289 -3.63 -4.27 13.75
CA LEU A 289 -3.08 -5.56 14.12
C LEU A 289 -3.60 -6.61 13.14
N SER A 290 -2.72 -7.17 12.33
CA SER A 290 -3.10 -8.07 11.24
C SER A 290 -2.35 -9.39 11.28
N VAL A 291 -2.89 -10.40 10.58
CA VAL A 291 -2.26 -11.71 10.40
C VAL A 291 -2.34 -12.12 8.94
N ALA A 292 -1.19 -12.51 8.37
CA ALA A 292 -1.15 -13.10 7.04
C ALA A 292 -1.85 -14.48 7.04
N LYS A 293 -2.55 -14.79 5.96
CA LYS A 293 -3.41 -15.99 5.84
C LYS A 293 -2.94 -16.96 4.78
N GLU A 294 -2.95 -16.55 3.51
CA GLU A 294 -2.51 -17.41 2.41
C GLU A 294 -1.71 -16.63 1.36
N TRP A 295 -0.81 -17.33 0.67
CA TRP A 295 0.04 -16.76 -0.36
C TRP A 295 -0.78 -16.29 -1.57
N MET A 296 -0.48 -15.10 -2.08
CA MET A 296 -1.22 -14.50 -3.21
C MET A 296 -0.35 -14.29 -4.45
N GLY A 297 0.98 -14.34 -4.30
CA GLY A 297 1.92 -14.29 -5.41
C GLY A 297 3.16 -13.49 -5.05
N VAL A 298 3.67 -12.76 -6.03
CA VAL A 298 4.75 -11.79 -5.86
C VAL A 298 4.29 -10.40 -6.27
N ILE A 299 4.84 -9.39 -5.61
CA ILE A 299 4.59 -7.96 -5.88
C ILE A 299 5.92 -7.22 -6.11
#